data_AF-A0A967ZGZ4-F1
#
_entry.id   AF-A0A967ZGZ4-F1
#
_cell.length_a   1.000
_cell.length_b   1.000
_cell.length_c   1.000
_cell.angle_alpha   90.00
_cell.angle_beta   90.00
_cell.angle_gamma   90.00
#
_symmetry.space_group_name_H-M   'P 1'
#
loop_
_entity.id
_entity.type
_entity.pdbx_description
1 polymer ?
#
loop_
_entity_poly.entity_id
_entity_poly.type
_entity_poly.pdbx_seq_one_letter_code
_entity_poly.pdbx_strand_id
1 'polypeptide(L)'
;MPAQGSCTVVVGCQWGDEGKGKIVDVLAEGVDIVARYQGGANAGHTVHVGDDEFILHQIPSGILHEGKRCLLGNGVVLDIPQFFEEYDALAARGVDLEGRVGVSRRAQLLLPYHRLLDQAAEESAALKIGTTGRGIGPAYEDKAGRRGVRVADLGD
;
A
#
# COMPACT_ATOMS: atom_id res chain seq x y z
N MET A 1 -17.86 26.49 3.91
CA MET A 1 -18.01 25.23 3.14
C MET A 1 -16.66 24.95 2.49
N PRO A 2 -16.03 23.79 2.71
CA PRO A 2 -14.80 23.46 1.98
C PRO A 2 -15.08 23.48 0.48
N ALA A 3 -14.13 24.00 -0.30
CA ALA A 3 -14.25 24.09 -1.75
C ALA A 3 -14.45 22.70 -2.36
N GLN A 4 -15.30 22.60 -3.39
CA GLN A 4 -15.55 21.36 -4.11
C GLN A 4 -14.23 20.76 -4.63
N GLY A 5 -13.84 19.59 -4.11
CA GLY A 5 -12.70 18.80 -4.59
C GLY A 5 -11.33 19.10 -3.94
N SER A 6 -11.25 19.24 -2.62
CA SER A 6 -9.97 19.36 -1.91
C SER A 6 -9.24 18.02 -1.75
N CYS A 7 -7.92 17.99 -1.96
CA CYS A 7 -7.07 16.84 -1.66
C CYS A 7 -6.10 17.18 -0.52
N THR A 8 -6.18 16.42 0.57
CA THR A 8 -5.21 16.49 1.69
C THR A 8 -4.16 15.42 1.50
N VAL A 9 -2.88 15.80 1.61
CA VAL A 9 -1.75 14.88 1.46
C VAL A 9 -0.99 14.79 2.77
N VAL A 10 -0.83 13.56 3.28
CA VAL A 10 0.02 13.26 4.44
C VAL A 10 1.34 12.68 3.92
N VAL A 11 2.45 13.36 4.24
CA VAL A 11 3.81 12.95 3.87
C VAL A 11 4.69 12.84 5.11
N GLY A 12 5.68 11.94 5.05
CA GLY A 12 6.72 11.84 6.08
C GLY A 12 7.79 12.87 5.78
N CYS A 13 8.25 13.58 6.81
CA CYS A 13 9.26 14.63 6.66
C CYS A 13 10.66 14.17 7.10
N GLN A 14 10.81 12.91 7.52
CA GLN A 14 12.05 12.33 8.03
C GLN A 14 12.36 11.03 7.26
N TRP A 15 12.88 10.00 7.95
CA TRP A 15 13.32 8.73 7.36
C TRP A 15 12.35 7.56 7.64
N GLY A 16 11.04 7.84 7.69
CA GLY A 16 10.04 6.81 7.96
C GLY A 16 9.62 6.72 9.43
N ASP A 17 8.64 5.86 9.69
CA ASP A 17 8.08 5.57 11.02
C ASP A 17 7.61 6.78 11.85
N GLU A 18 7.27 7.89 11.19
CA GLU A 18 6.79 9.11 11.86
C GLU A 18 5.34 9.02 12.35
N GLY A 19 4.71 7.84 12.28
CA GLY A 19 3.32 7.65 12.68
C GLY A 19 2.29 8.21 11.69
N LYS A 20 2.65 8.35 10.41
CA LYS A 20 1.76 8.90 9.35
C LYS A 20 0.37 8.28 9.35
N GLY A 21 0.27 6.97 9.52
CA GLY A 21 -1.02 6.32 9.43
C GLY A 21 -1.97 6.68 10.57
N LYS A 22 -1.46 7.06 11.76
CA LYS A 22 -2.28 7.60 12.86
C LYS A 22 -2.89 8.95 12.48
N ILE A 23 -2.13 9.78 11.76
CA ILE A 23 -2.63 11.04 11.21
C ILE A 23 -3.66 10.77 10.11
N VAL A 24 -3.39 9.81 9.22
CA VAL A 24 -4.34 9.40 8.17
C VAL A 24 -5.65 8.90 8.77
N ASP A 25 -5.58 8.10 9.83
CA ASP A 25 -6.73 7.56 10.55
C ASP A 25 -7.61 8.68 11.14
N VAL A 26 -7.01 9.65 11.84
CA VAL A 26 -7.74 10.82 12.37
C VAL A 26 -8.37 11.66 11.24
N LEU A 27 -7.68 11.82 10.12
CA LEU A 27 -8.20 12.59 8.98
C LEU A 27 -9.25 11.83 8.16
N ALA A 28 -9.29 10.49 8.25
CA ALA A 28 -10.18 9.64 7.47
C ALA A 28 -11.66 9.94 7.76
N GLU A 29 -12.00 10.34 8.99
CA GLU A 29 -13.36 10.70 9.40
C GLU A 29 -13.97 11.79 8.50
N GLY A 30 -13.16 12.78 8.09
CA GLY A 30 -13.60 13.97 7.35
C GLY A 30 -13.51 13.88 5.82
N VAL A 31 -13.15 12.73 5.24
CA VAL A 31 -12.98 12.56 3.78
C VAL A 31 -13.80 11.40 3.23
N ASP A 32 -14.08 11.38 1.93
CA ASP A 32 -14.81 10.27 1.28
C ASP A 32 -13.87 9.15 0.78
N ILE A 33 -12.62 9.51 0.46
CA ILE A 33 -11.64 8.64 -0.19
C ILE A 33 -10.31 8.76 0.55
N VAL A 34 -9.74 7.60 0.89
CA VAL A 34 -8.36 7.48 1.38
C VAL A 34 -7.55 6.74 0.34
N ALA A 35 -6.52 7.37 -0.22
CA ALA A 35 -5.76 6.83 -1.33
C ALA A 35 -4.28 6.67 -0.99
N ARG A 36 -3.72 5.52 -1.35
CA ARG A 36 -2.28 5.29 -1.37
C ARG A 36 -1.73 5.59 -2.75
N TYR A 37 -0.79 6.52 -2.84
CA TYR A 37 -0.28 6.98 -4.14
C TYR A 37 1.03 6.33 -4.56
N GLN A 38 1.86 5.82 -3.64
CA GLN A 38 3.19 5.23 -3.91
C GLN A 38 3.54 4.11 -2.92
N GLY A 39 4.68 3.45 -3.18
CA GLY A 39 5.24 2.36 -2.37
C GLY A 39 4.58 1.02 -2.66
N GLY A 40 4.77 0.06 -1.77
CA GLY A 40 4.10 -1.23 -1.80
C GLY A 40 4.01 -1.79 -0.39
N ALA A 41 4.10 -3.10 -0.25
CA ALA A 41 4.06 -3.83 1.02
C ALA A 41 5.26 -3.56 1.97
N ASN A 42 5.82 -2.36 2.05
CA ASN A 42 7.16 -2.12 2.64
C ASN A 42 7.16 -2.09 4.18
N ALA A 43 6.09 -1.55 4.77
CA ALA A 43 5.96 -1.31 6.19
C ALA A 43 4.51 -1.52 6.60
N GLY A 44 4.31 -2.09 7.79
CA GLY A 44 2.99 -2.22 8.39
C GLY A 44 2.60 -0.92 9.11
N HIS A 45 1.35 -0.53 9.00
CA HIS A 45 0.75 0.51 9.81
C HIS A 45 -0.24 -0.11 10.79
N THR A 46 0.07 0.01 12.09
CA THR A 46 -0.79 -0.44 13.16
C THR A 46 -1.84 0.62 13.50
N VAL A 47 -3.11 0.22 13.49
CA VAL A 47 -4.27 1.03 13.91
C VAL A 47 -4.95 0.32 15.07
N HIS A 48 -5.41 1.08 16.06
CA HIS A 48 -6.22 0.57 17.16
C HIS A 48 -7.65 1.09 17.03
N VAL A 49 -8.63 0.18 17.01
CA VAL A 49 -10.06 0.51 16.99
C VAL A 49 -10.70 -0.07 18.24
N GLY A 50 -10.94 0.78 19.24
CA GLY A 50 -11.31 0.28 20.58
C GLY A 50 -10.18 -0.58 21.17
N ASP A 51 -10.49 -1.82 21.52
CA ASP A 51 -9.52 -2.79 22.05
C ASP A 51 -8.83 -3.63 20.96
N ASP A 52 -9.25 -3.49 19.70
CA ASP A 52 -8.75 -4.26 18.57
C ASP A 52 -7.52 -3.61 17.93
N GLU A 53 -6.50 -4.42 17.64
CA GLU A 53 -5.32 -4.01 16.87
C GLU A 53 -5.40 -4.52 15.42
N PHE A 54 -5.18 -3.65 14.44
CA PHE A 54 -5.13 -3.97 13.01
C PHE A 54 -3.77 -3.61 12.43
N ILE A 55 -3.12 -4.55 11.73
CA ILE A 55 -1.84 -4.31 11.04
C ILE A 55 -2.11 -4.32 9.53
N LEU A 56 -2.03 -3.14 8.92
CA LEU A 56 -2.29 -2.93 7.50
C LEU A 56 -0.99 -2.73 6.73
N HIS A 57 -0.88 -3.26 5.52
CA HIS A 57 0.34 -3.16 4.71
C HIS A 57 0.10 -2.43 3.41
N GLN A 58 -0.89 -2.86 2.62
CA GLN A 58 -1.23 -2.32 1.32
C GLN A 58 -2.55 -1.56 1.34
N ILE A 59 -3.54 -2.06 2.08
CA ILE A 59 -4.87 -1.45 2.16
C ILE A 59 -4.78 -0.19 3.04
N PRO A 60 -5.24 0.98 2.55
CA PRO A 60 -5.26 2.20 3.36
C PRO A 60 -6.05 2.04 4.67
N SER A 61 -5.57 2.62 5.78
CA SER A 61 -6.20 2.57 7.10
C SER A 61 -7.61 3.15 7.18
N GLY A 62 -7.98 4.00 6.22
CA GLY A 62 -9.35 4.47 6.07
C GLY A 62 -10.38 3.34 5.90
N ILE A 63 -9.97 2.10 5.61
CA ILE A 63 -10.89 0.98 5.43
C ILE A 63 -11.65 0.64 6.72
N LEU A 64 -11.06 0.97 7.88
CA LEU A 64 -11.66 0.75 9.19
C LEU A 64 -12.76 1.75 9.54
N HIS A 65 -12.93 2.81 8.75
CA HIS A 65 -13.99 3.81 8.90
C HIS A 65 -15.14 3.50 7.96
N GLU A 66 -16.38 3.44 8.45
CA GLU A 66 -17.54 3.12 7.61
C GLU A 66 -17.73 4.11 6.44
N GLY A 67 -18.16 3.58 5.29
CA GLY A 67 -18.47 4.37 4.09
C GLY A 67 -17.26 4.94 3.35
N LYS A 68 -16.02 4.75 3.84
CA LYS A 68 -14.82 5.27 3.19
C LYS A 68 -14.33 4.35 2.08
N ARG A 69 -13.98 4.92 0.93
CA ARG A 69 -13.36 4.19 -0.18
C ARG A 69 -11.84 4.24 -0.08
N CYS A 70 -11.21 3.08 -0.18
CA CYS A 70 -9.77 2.91 -0.10
C CYS A 70 -9.18 2.53 -1.45
N LEU A 71 -8.35 3.41 -2.00
CA LEU A 71 -7.83 3.26 -3.36
C LEU A 71 -6.31 3.12 -3.39
N LEU A 72 -5.82 2.12 -4.11
CA LEU A 72 -4.41 1.95 -4.44
C LEU A 72 -4.15 2.55 -5.83
N GLY A 73 -3.39 3.64 -5.85
CA GLY A 73 -3.09 4.41 -7.06
C GLY A 73 -2.09 3.73 -7.99
N ASN A 74 -1.93 4.27 -9.20
CA ASN A 74 -1.03 3.73 -10.22
C ASN A 74 0.47 3.83 -9.87
N GLY A 75 0.81 4.61 -8.84
CA GLY A 75 2.19 4.69 -8.35
C GLY A 75 2.58 3.46 -7.54
N VAL A 76 1.62 2.72 -6.98
CA VAL A 76 1.84 1.56 -6.12
C VAL A 76 2.42 0.37 -6.88
N VAL A 77 3.23 -0.41 -6.17
CA VAL A 77 3.65 -1.77 -6.51
C VAL A 77 2.79 -2.74 -5.67
N LEU A 78 1.92 -3.48 -6.33
CA LEU A 78 0.94 -4.38 -5.73
C LEU A 78 1.53 -5.78 -5.55
N ASP A 79 1.56 -6.25 -4.33
CA ASP A 79 1.84 -7.64 -3.97
C ASP A 79 0.51 -8.40 -3.85
N ILE A 80 0.14 -9.15 -4.88
CA ILE A 80 -1.20 -9.77 -4.97
C ILE A 80 -1.46 -10.76 -3.82
N PRO A 81 -0.57 -11.74 -3.53
CA PRO A 81 -0.79 -12.66 -2.41
C PRO A 81 -0.99 -11.92 -1.09
N GLN A 82 -0.10 -10.98 -0.76
CA GLN A 82 -0.21 -10.24 0.49
C GLN A 82 -1.46 -9.36 0.54
N PHE A 83 -1.87 -8.78 -0.59
CA PHE A 83 -3.09 -7.96 -0.66
C PHE A 83 -4.33 -8.79 -0.32
N PHE A 84 -4.43 -10.02 -0.85
CA PHE A 84 -5.56 -10.90 -0.53
C PHE A 84 -5.47 -11.49 0.88
N GLU A 85 -4.27 -11.82 1.37
CA GLU A 85 -4.08 -12.20 2.78
C GLU A 85 -4.58 -11.10 3.73
N GLU A 86 -4.26 -9.84 3.44
CA GLU A 86 -4.72 -8.68 4.23
C GLU A 86 -6.24 -8.47 4.07
N TYR A 87 -6.77 -8.60 2.85
CA TYR A 87 -8.21 -8.50 2.57
C TYR A 87 -9.01 -9.55 3.37
N ASP A 88 -8.60 -10.82 3.30
CA ASP A 88 -9.29 -11.92 3.96
C ASP A 88 -9.20 -11.79 5.49
N ALA A 89 -8.06 -11.33 6.02
CA ALA A 89 -7.90 -11.07 7.45
C ALA A 89 -8.83 -9.96 7.95
N LEU A 90 -9.05 -8.90 7.16
CA LEU A 90 -10.00 -7.84 7.48
C LEU A 90 -11.45 -8.34 7.40
N ALA A 91 -11.79 -9.09 6.35
CA ALA A 91 -13.13 -9.65 6.17
C ALA A 91 -13.50 -10.63 7.31
N ALA A 92 -12.55 -11.47 7.73
CA ALA A 92 -12.73 -12.40 8.85
C ALA A 92 -13.02 -11.69 10.18
N ARG A 93 -12.63 -10.41 10.31
CA ARG A 93 -12.90 -9.56 11.48
C ARG A 93 -14.15 -8.70 11.32
N GLY A 94 -14.93 -8.90 10.27
CA GLY A 94 -16.19 -8.19 10.04
C GLY A 94 -16.03 -6.80 9.41
N VAL A 95 -14.86 -6.45 8.89
CA VAL A 95 -14.69 -5.19 8.15
C VAL A 95 -15.38 -5.31 6.78
N ASP A 96 -16.26 -4.37 6.47
CA ASP A 96 -16.88 -4.28 5.15
C ASP A 96 -15.91 -3.70 4.11
N LEU A 97 -15.54 -4.54 3.14
CA LEU A 97 -14.58 -4.23 2.08
C LEU A 97 -15.25 -4.08 0.71
N GLU A 98 -16.48 -4.55 0.56
CA GLU A 98 -17.13 -4.74 -0.75
C GLU A 98 -17.41 -3.38 -1.41
N GLY A 99 -16.93 -3.20 -2.64
CA GLY A 99 -17.05 -1.91 -3.37
C GLY A 99 -16.23 -0.75 -2.76
N ARG A 100 -15.55 -0.98 -1.64
CA ARG A 100 -14.80 0.04 -0.91
C ARG A 100 -13.30 -0.03 -1.19
N VAL A 101 -12.75 -1.21 -1.47
CA VAL A 101 -11.33 -1.35 -1.87
C VAL A 101 -11.19 -1.37 -3.39
N GLY A 102 -10.29 -0.55 -3.93
CA GLY A 102 -10.04 -0.48 -5.37
C GLY A 102 -8.56 -0.37 -5.71
N VAL A 103 -8.13 -1.08 -6.75
CA VAL A 103 -6.76 -1.03 -7.25
C VAL A 103 -6.74 -0.45 -8.66
N SER A 104 -5.86 0.51 -8.91
CA SER A 104 -5.65 1.04 -10.25
C SER A 104 -5.17 -0.05 -11.19
N ARG A 105 -5.81 -0.19 -12.36
CA ARG A 105 -5.36 -1.08 -13.44
C ARG A 105 -3.92 -0.76 -13.92
N ARG A 106 -3.42 0.45 -13.63
CA ARG A 106 -2.06 0.90 -14.00
C ARG A 106 -1.01 0.67 -12.90
N ALA A 107 -1.39 0.14 -11.73
CA ALA A 107 -0.43 -0.25 -10.70
C ALA A 107 0.45 -1.40 -11.21
N GLN A 108 1.72 -1.38 -10.80
CA GLN A 108 2.70 -2.41 -11.16
C GLN A 108 2.53 -3.63 -10.25
N LEU A 109 2.83 -4.82 -10.74
CA LEU A 109 2.80 -6.05 -9.97
C LEU A 109 4.17 -6.36 -9.37
N LEU A 110 4.16 -6.72 -8.10
CA LEU A 110 5.30 -7.34 -7.43
C LEU A 110 5.29 -8.82 -7.74
N LEU A 111 6.18 -9.23 -8.65
CA LEU A 111 6.38 -10.63 -9.01
C LEU A 111 7.40 -11.32 -8.09
N PRO A 112 7.32 -12.66 -7.91
CA PRO A 112 8.19 -13.38 -6.98
C PRO A 112 9.69 -13.17 -7.21
N TYR A 113 10.12 -13.04 -8.47
CA TYR A 113 11.55 -12.81 -8.78
C TYR A 113 12.05 -11.45 -8.30
N HIS A 114 11.19 -10.45 -8.13
CA HIS A 114 11.63 -9.15 -7.59
C HIS A 114 12.17 -9.30 -6.17
N ARG A 115 11.56 -10.15 -5.33
CA ARG A 115 12.06 -10.45 -3.98
C ARG A 115 13.43 -11.12 -4.02
N LEU A 116 13.58 -12.10 -4.93
CA LEU A 116 14.85 -12.81 -5.13
C LEU A 116 15.96 -11.86 -5.59
N LEU A 117 15.67 -10.94 -6.52
CA LEU A 117 16.62 -9.95 -6.99
C LEU A 117 17.02 -8.96 -5.89
N ASP A 118 16.06 -8.49 -5.09
CA ASP A 118 16.30 -7.56 -3.98
C ASP A 118 17.23 -8.19 -2.94
N GLN A 119 16.93 -9.42 -2.53
CA GLN A 119 17.74 -10.18 -1.58
C GLN A 119 19.14 -10.48 -2.12
N ALA A 120 19.24 -10.96 -3.37
CA ALA A 120 20.53 -11.27 -3.98
C ALA A 120 21.41 -10.02 -4.19
N ALA A 121 20.82 -8.90 -4.57
CA ALA A 121 21.53 -7.62 -4.70
C ALA A 121 22.09 -7.17 -3.34
N GLU A 122 21.28 -7.26 -2.29
CA GLU A 122 21.68 -6.90 -0.93
C GLU A 122 22.73 -7.85 -0.34
N GLU A 123 22.65 -9.15 -0.62
CA GLU A 123 23.64 -10.14 -0.18
C GLU A 123 25.00 -9.96 -0.86
N SER A 124 25.00 -9.59 -2.15
CA SER A 124 26.22 -9.42 -2.95
C SER A 124 26.86 -8.03 -2.82
N ALA A 125 26.17 -7.07 -2.21
CA ALA A 125 26.66 -5.70 -2.07
C ALA A 125 27.82 -5.59 -1.06
N ALA A 126 28.92 -4.94 -1.48
CA ALA A 126 30.04 -4.61 -0.59
C ALA A 126 29.61 -3.62 0.52
N LEU A 127 28.67 -2.73 0.21
CA LEU A 127 28.00 -1.86 1.16
C LEU A 127 26.48 -2.03 0.99
N LYS A 128 25.85 -2.62 2.00
CA LYS A 128 24.42 -2.89 2.02
C LYS A 128 23.61 -1.61 2.22
N ILE A 129 22.43 -1.53 1.58
CA ILE A 129 21.54 -0.37 1.68
C ILE A 129 20.64 -0.48 2.93
N GLY A 130 20.32 -1.70 3.34
CA GLY A 130 19.28 -2.03 4.31
C GLY A 130 17.91 -2.15 3.65
N THR A 131 17.80 -2.82 2.49
CA THR A 131 16.50 -2.98 1.83
C THR A 131 15.57 -3.88 2.65
N THR A 132 14.27 -3.77 2.44
CA THR A 132 13.28 -4.62 3.12
C THR A 132 13.30 -6.07 2.61
N GLY A 133 14.04 -6.38 1.54
CA GLY A 133 14.04 -7.69 0.87
C GLY A 133 12.68 -8.07 0.27
N ARG A 134 11.74 -7.12 0.16
CA ARG A 134 10.37 -7.34 -0.32
C ARG A 134 10.23 -7.15 -1.83
N GLY A 135 11.29 -6.79 -2.56
CA GLY A 135 11.25 -6.69 -4.03
C GLY A 135 10.73 -5.36 -4.56
N ILE A 136 10.63 -4.33 -3.71
CA ILE A 136 10.08 -3.03 -4.09
C ILE A 136 10.99 -2.31 -5.09
N GLY A 137 12.30 -2.31 -4.85
CA GLY A 137 13.30 -1.72 -5.73
C GLY A 137 13.23 -2.35 -7.13
N PRO A 138 13.45 -3.67 -7.26
CA PRO A 138 13.38 -4.35 -8.56
C PRO A 138 12.04 -4.18 -9.29
N ALA A 139 10.90 -4.12 -8.58
CA ALA A 139 9.62 -3.83 -9.22
C ALA A 139 9.54 -2.41 -9.80
N TYR A 140 10.11 -1.40 -9.12
CA TYR A 140 10.24 -0.05 -9.68
C TYR A 140 11.27 0.03 -10.81
N GLU A 141 12.33 -0.77 -10.78
CA GLU A 141 13.28 -0.89 -11.89
C GLU A 141 12.59 -1.44 -13.14
N ASP A 142 11.73 -2.45 -13.00
CA ASP A 142 10.96 -3.03 -14.10
C ASP A 142 9.95 -2.03 -14.67
N LYS A 143 9.32 -1.24 -13.80
CA LYS A 143 8.49 -0.10 -14.18
C LYS A 143 9.28 0.92 -15.02
N ALA A 144 10.46 1.32 -14.55
CA ALA A 144 11.32 2.28 -15.26
C ALA A 144 11.84 1.71 -16.58
N GLY A 145 12.19 0.42 -16.59
CA GLY A 145 12.62 -0.34 -17.76
C GLY A 145 11.50 -0.65 -18.75
N ARG A 146 10.23 -0.35 -18.40
CA ARG A 146 9.03 -0.64 -19.21
C ARG A 146 8.85 -2.14 -19.51
N ARG A 147 9.33 -2.99 -18.60
CA ARG A 147 9.23 -4.46 -18.67
C ARG A 147 8.35 -5.05 -17.56
N GLY A 148 7.93 -4.22 -16.60
CA GLY A 148 7.06 -4.62 -15.51
C GLY A 148 5.63 -4.91 -15.98
N VAL A 149 5.02 -5.90 -15.34
CA VAL A 149 3.62 -6.30 -15.54
C VAL A 149 2.72 -5.47 -14.64
N ARG A 150 1.58 -5.03 -15.15
CA ARG A 150 0.59 -4.21 -14.43
C ARG A 150 -0.66 -5.03 -14.14
N VAL A 151 -1.51 -4.51 -13.24
CA VAL A 151 -2.81 -5.13 -12.91
C VAL A 151 -3.69 -5.30 -14.15
N ALA A 152 -3.64 -4.36 -15.10
CA ALA A 152 -4.38 -4.46 -16.37
C ALA A 152 -4.05 -5.74 -17.15
N ASP A 153 -2.79 -6.15 -17.11
CA ASP A 153 -2.26 -7.23 -17.93
C ASP A 153 -2.66 -8.62 -17.37
N LEU A 154 -3.35 -8.69 -16.21
CA LEU A 154 -3.93 -9.93 -15.67
C LEU A 154 -5.22 -10.37 -16.39
N GLY A 155 -5.87 -9.44 -17.09
CA GLY A 155 -7.11 -9.69 -17.82
C GLY A 155 -6.94 -9.78 -19.33
N ASP A 156 -5.69 -9.73 -19.81
CA ASP A 156 -5.30 -9.88 -21.21
C ASP A 156 -4.86 -11.33 -21.48
#